data_AF-A0A354BMZ6-F1
#
_entry.id   AF-A0A354BMZ6-F1
#
_cell.length_a   1.000
_cell.length_b   1.000
_cell.length_c   1.000
_cell.angle_alpha   90.00
_cell.angle_beta   90.00
_cell.angle_gamma   90.00
#
_symmetry.space_group_name_H-M   'P 1'
#
loop_
_entity.id
_entity.type
_entity.pdbx_description
1 polymer ?
#
loop_
_entity_poly.entity_id
_entity_poly.type
_entity_poly.pdbx_seq_one_letter_code
_entity_poly.pdbx_strand_id
1 'polypeptide(L)' 'AILLNSCAIIAVHNHPSGDPTPSSEDRTLTIRLREAGDLLGIRLLDHLILGDDRLYSFADQGWPL' A
#
# COMPACT_ATOMS: atom_id res chain seq x y z
N ALA A 1 -9.94 -2.94 -9.36
CA ALA A 1 -10.31 -4.04 -8.44
C ALA A 1 -11.68 -4.63 -8.78
N ILE A 2 -12.79 -3.90 -8.54
CA ILE A 2 -14.16 -4.41 -8.76
C ILE A 2 -14.39 -4.89 -10.21
N LEU A 3 -14.17 -4.02 -11.20
CA LEU A 3 -14.37 -4.37 -12.62
C LEU A 3 -13.46 -5.51 -13.12
N LEU A 4 -12.38 -5.78 -12.41
CA LEU A 4 -11.39 -6.82 -12.74
C LEU A 4 -11.63 -8.11 -11.95
N ASN A 5 -12.70 -8.20 -11.14
CA ASN A 5 -12.97 -9.34 -10.25
C ASN A 5 -11.77 -9.72 -9.36
N SER A 6 -11.02 -8.73 -8.88
CA SER A 6 -9.82 -8.96 -8.08
C SER A 6 -10.17 -9.52 -6.70
N CYS A 7 -9.46 -10.56 -6.26
CA CYS A 7 -9.59 -11.11 -4.90
C CYS A 7 -8.96 -10.20 -3.83
N ALA A 8 -7.90 -9.48 -4.21
CA ALA A 8 -7.17 -8.56 -3.34
C ALA A 8 -6.37 -7.56 -4.20
N ILE A 9 -5.76 -6.54 -3.58
CA ILE A 9 -4.91 -5.54 -4.24
C ILE A 9 -3.58 -5.34 -3.51
N ILE A 10 -2.58 -4.86 -4.24
CA ILE A 10 -1.35 -4.25 -3.70
C ILE A 10 -1.30 -2.82 -4.23
N ALA A 11 -1.06 -1.85 -3.35
CA ALA A 11 -0.81 -0.47 -3.74
C ALA A 11 0.70 -0.27 -3.96
N VAL A 12 1.09 0.49 -4.98
CA VAL A 12 2.49 0.78 -5.27
C VAL A 12 2.63 2.22 -5.74
N HIS A 13 3.60 2.96 -5.21
CA HIS A 13 4.07 4.21 -5.80
C HIS A 13 5.59 4.35 -5.62
N ASN A 14 6.19 5.28 -6.35
CA ASN A 14 7.61 5.58 -6.25
C ASN A 14 7.85 6.93 -5.57
N HIS A 15 8.95 7.04 -4.83
CA HIS A 15 9.49 8.30 -4.34
C HIS A 15 10.64 8.73 -5.26
N PRO A 16 10.47 9.75 -6.11
CA PRO A 16 11.54 10.22 -7.00
C PRO A 16 12.78 10.75 -6.27
N SER A 17 12.70 10.97 -4.96
CA SER A 17 13.83 11.31 -4.10
C SER A 17 14.79 10.14 -3.84
N GLY A 18 14.38 8.91 -4.16
CA GLY A 18 15.14 7.68 -3.90
C GLY A 18 14.95 7.10 -2.49
N ASP A 19 14.38 7.86 -1.54
CA ASP A 19 14.09 7.40 -0.18
C ASP A 19 12.67 6.83 -0.06
N PRO A 20 12.50 5.52 0.16
CA PRO A 20 11.18 4.90 0.26
C PRO A 20 10.51 5.09 1.62
N THR A 21 11.07 5.89 2.54
CA THR A 21 10.46 6.15 3.86
C THR A 21 9.07 6.77 3.68
N PRO A 22 8.00 6.18 4.27
CA PRO A 22 6.64 6.68 4.09
C PRO A 22 6.41 8.03 4.75
N SER A 23 5.77 8.93 4.01
CA SER A 23 5.23 10.20 4.50
C SER A 23 3.98 9.99 5.39
N SER A 24 3.49 11.07 5.99
CA SER A 24 2.19 11.08 6.69
C SER A 24 1.02 10.76 5.76
N GLU A 25 1.11 11.24 4.53
CA GLU A 25 0.10 11.08 3.48
C GLU A 25 0.06 9.62 3.01
N ASP A 26 1.22 8.98 2.84
CA ASP A 26 1.30 7.56 2.47
C ASP A 26 0.63 6.69 3.54
N ARG A 27 0.93 6.93 4.82
CA ARG A 27 0.31 6.21 5.95
C ARG A 27 -1.20 6.41 5.99
N THR A 28 -1.66 7.64 5.79
CA THR A 28 -3.09 7.97 5.75
C THR A 28 -3.79 7.28 4.58
N LEU A 29 -3.14 7.24 3.41
CA LEU A 29 -3.63 6.53 2.25
C LEU A 29 -3.70 5.02 2.50
N THR A 30 -2.67 4.41 3.08
CA THR A 30 -2.66 2.98 3.44
C THR A 30 -3.85 2.63 4.31
N ILE A 31 -4.12 3.42 5.36
CA ILE A 31 -5.24 3.18 6.29
C ILE A 31 -6.58 3.24 5.55
N ARG A 32 -6.78 4.24 4.69
CA ARG A 32 -8.02 4.39 3.91
C ARG A 32 -8.21 3.25 2.91
N LEU A 33 -7.14 2.82 2.24
CA LEU A 33 -7.19 1.71 1.29
C LEU A 33 -7.51 0.39 1.99
N ARG A 34 -6.91 0.13 3.15
CA ARG A 34 -7.26 -1.00 4.01
C ARG A 34 -8.75 -0.99 4.36
N GLU A 35 -9.23 0.10 4.95
CA GLU A 35 -10.63 0.21 5.40
C GLU A 35 -11.63 0.05 4.26
N ALA A 36 -11.33 0.63 3.09
CA ALA A 36 -12.14 0.43 1.90
C ALA A 36 -12.07 -1.02 1.40
N GLY A 37 -10.89 -1.64 1.45
CA GLY A 37 -10.70 -3.04 1.09
C GLY A 37 -11.51 -3.98 1.97
N ASP A 38 -11.47 -3.79 3.28
CA ASP A 38 -12.26 -4.55 4.25
C ASP A 38 -13.76 -4.40 4.00
N LEU A 39 -14.22 -3.16 3.78
CA LEU A 39 -15.63 -2.87 3.49
C LEU A 39 -16.10 -3.56 2.20
N LEU A 40 -15.26 -3.59 1.17
CA LEU A 40 -15.58 -4.17 -0.14
C LEU A 40 -15.30 -5.68 -0.22
N GLY A 41 -14.66 -6.28 0.78
CA GLY A 41 -14.19 -7.66 0.72
C GLY A 41 -13.01 -7.87 -0.25
N ILE A 42 -12.25 -6.81 -0.57
CA ILE A 42 -11.07 -6.83 -1.44
C ILE A 42 -9.87 -6.34 -0.63
N ARG A 43 -9.18 -7.26 0.05
CA ARG A 43 -8.11 -6.91 0.99
C ARG A 43 -6.94 -6.19 0.33
N LEU A 44 -6.32 -5.27 1.07
CA LEU A 44 -5.02 -4.70 0.73
C LEU A 44 -3.93 -5.64 1.26
N LEU A 45 -3.17 -6.28 0.38
CA LEU A 45 -2.12 -7.21 0.80
C LEU A 45 -0.84 -6.50 1.22
N ASP A 46 -0.51 -5.40 0.53
CA ASP A 46 0.65 -4.58 0.83
C ASP A 46 0.49 -3.17 0.23
N HIS A 47 1.26 -2.23 0.77
CA HIS A 47 1.55 -0.95 0.13
C HIS A 47 3.07 -0.83 -0.01
N LEU A 48 3.55 -0.77 -1.25
CA LEU A 48 4.96 -0.71 -1.59
C LEU A 48 5.38 0.70 -2.00
N ILE A 49 6.42 1.23 -1.37
CA ILE A 49 7.07 2.47 -1.80
C ILE A 49 8.41 2.12 -2.43
N LEU A 50 8.56 2.43 -3.71
CA LEU A 50 9.79 2.19 -4.48
C LEU A 50 10.71 3.42 -4.36
N GLY A 51 11.92 3.21 -3.84
CA GLY A 51 13.05 4.15 -3.93
C GLY A 51 14.00 3.75 -5.05
N ASP A 52 15.26 4.18 -4.98
CA ASP A 52 16.28 3.83 -5.99
C ASP A 52 16.60 2.33 -5.96
N ASP A 53 17.40 1.89 -4.98
CA ASP A 53 17.78 0.49 -4.79
C ASP A 53 17.11 -0.11 -3.53
N ARG A 54 16.01 0.52 -3.07
CA ARG A 54 15.35 0.18 -1.81
C ARG A 54 13.84 0.18 -1.96
N LEU A 55 13.21 -0.60 -1.11
CA LEU A 55 11.76 -0.78 -1.02
C LEU A 55 11.33 -0.56 0.43
N TYR A 56 10.19 0.07 0.62
CA TYR A 56 9.44 -0.02 1.88
C TYR A 56 8.16 -0.81 1.63
N SER A 57 8.00 -1.95 2.32
CA SER A 57 6.75 -2.71 2.38
C SER A 57 6.07 -2.43 3.71
N PHE A 58 4.81 -2.00 3.69
CA PHE A 58 4.04 -1.82 4.91
C PHE A 58 3.79 -3.17 5.61
N ALA A 59 3.58 -4.23 4.84
CA ALA A 59 3.38 -5.58 5.37
C ALA A 59 4.63 -6.10 6.11
N ASP A 60 5.82 -5.98 5.51
CA ASP A 60 7.09 -6.41 6.13
C ASP A 60 7.41 -5.63 7.42
N GLN A 61 6.89 -4.40 7.51
CA GLN A 61 7.04 -3.52 8.67
C GLN A 61 5.96 -3.74 9.74
N GLY A 62 5.10 -4.75 9.55
CA GLY A 62 4.11 -5.20 10.54
C GLY A 62 2.86 -4.32 10.66
N TRP A 63 2.53 -3.55 9.62
CA TRP A 63 1.31 -2.76 9.62
C TRP A 63 0.05 -3.65 9.57
N PRO A 64 -1.06 -3.23 10.22
CA PRO A 64 -2.32 -3.95 10.15
C PRO A 64 -3.04 -3.59 8.84
N LEU A 65 -2.78 -4.38 7.78
CA LEU A 65 -3.36 -4.26 6.44
C LEU A 65 -4.53 -5.24 6.19
#